data_AF-A0A2V2ZQ66-F1
#
_entry.id   AF-A0A2V2ZQ66-F1
#
_cell.length_a   1.000
_cell.length_b   1.000
_cell.length_c   1.000
_cell.angle_alpha   90.00
_cell.angle_beta   90.00
_cell.angle_gamma   90.00
#
_symmetry.space_group_name_H-M   'P 1'
#
loop_
_entity.id
_entity.type
_entity.pdbx_description
1 polymer ?
#
loop_
_entity_poly.entity_id
_entity_poly.type
_entity_poly.pdbx_seq_one_letter_code
_entity_poly.pdbx_strand_id
1 'polypeptide(L)'
;MRTFSLLKGMPVFDVKTGNKIGEVCDLSISGNGQVKGLLLRKGALLKKNYLIGIKDVTSFGWDGVMIEDSSVLRAIPKIEEYTFESHNRLTGKMMMSREGERLGLLEDVYFMEELGTIVGYELSDGFFSDVMEGKRVIKTDEPPAIGKDAIIVNVK
;
A
#
# COMPACT_ATOMS: atom_id res chain seq x y z
N MET A 1 0.22 7.09 -10.69
CA MET A 1 -0.79 6.72 -9.68
C MET A 1 -1.24 5.30 -9.99
N ARG A 2 -1.18 4.41 -9.02
CA ARG A 2 -1.70 3.04 -9.14
C ARG A 2 -2.33 2.58 -7.85
N THR A 3 -3.11 1.51 -7.94
CA THR A 3 -3.64 0.84 -6.75
C THR A 3 -2.63 -0.13 -6.17
N PHE A 4 -2.81 -0.54 -4.92
CA PHE A 4 -2.02 -1.62 -4.35
C PHE A 4 -2.28 -2.94 -5.10
N SER A 5 -3.53 -3.23 -5.47
CA SER A 5 -3.86 -4.47 -6.20
C SER A 5 -3.10 -4.61 -7.52
N LEU A 6 -2.84 -3.51 -8.23
CA LEU A 6 -2.04 -3.53 -9.47
C LEU A 6 -0.54 -3.70 -9.19
N LEU A 7 -0.06 -3.25 -8.04
CA LEU A 7 1.36 -3.33 -7.67
C LEU A 7 1.73 -4.70 -7.08
N LYS A 8 0.80 -5.31 -6.34
CA LYS A 8 1.01 -6.62 -5.72
C LYS A 8 1.29 -7.67 -6.78
N GLY A 9 2.34 -8.47 -6.55
CA GLY A 9 2.80 -9.50 -7.47
C GLY A 9 3.70 -9.00 -8.59
N MET A 10 3.89 -7.69 -8.74
CA MET A 10 4.80 -7.17 -9.76
C MET A 10 6.25 -7.61 -9.48
N PRO A 11 6.97 -8.08 -10.52
CA PRO A 11 8.39 -8.40 -10.39
C PRO A 11 9.21 -7.13 -10.18
N VAL A 12 10.27 -7.25 -9.39
CA VAL A 12 11.23 -6.16 -9.17
C VAL A 12 12.57 -6.52 -9.83
N PHE A 13 13.09 -5.61 -10.65
CA PHE A 13 14.30 -5.81 -11.45
C PHE A 13 15.40 -4.83 -11.07
N ASP A 14 16.62 -5.34 -11.07
CA ASP A 14 17.86 -4.58 -10.99
C ASP A 14 18.24 -4.06 -12.38
N VAL A 15 18.34 -2.74 -12.57
CA VAL A 15 18.55 -2.15 -13.91
C VAL A 15 19.95 -2.40 -14.46
N LYS A 16 20.95 -2.65 -13.59
CA LYS A 16 22.34 -2.89 -14.03
C LYS A 16 22.54 -4.30 -14.55
N THR A 17 21.81 -5.27 -13.98
CA THR A 17 22.00 -6.69 -14.28
C THR A 17 20.84 -7.30 -15.08
N GLY A 18 19.67 -6.68 -15.08
CA GLY A 18 18.43 -7.23 -15.66
C GLY A 18 17.82 -8.37 -14.85
N ASN A 19 18.39 -8.71 -13.70
CA ASN A 19 17.93 -9.82 -12.89
C ASN A 19 16.64 -9.47 -12.12
N LYS A 20 15.70 -10.42 -12.10
CA LYS A 20 14.56 -10.36 -11.18
C LYS A 20 15.03 -10.63 -9.76
N ILE A 21 14.85 -9.67 -8.87
CA ILE A 21 15.29 -9.73 -7.48
C ILE A 21 14.21 -10.30 -6.56
N GLY A 22 12.94 -10.10 -6.90
CA GLY A 22 11.78 -10.59 -6.14
C GLY A 22 10.45 -10.14 -6.74
N GLU A 23 9.40 -10.21 -5.94
CA GLU A 23 8.06 -9.72 -6.27
C GLU A 23 7.53 -8.87 -5.11
N VAL A 24 6.82 -7.79 -5.44
CA VAL A 24 6.14 -6.96 -4.43
C VAL A 24 5.04 -7.79 -3.78
N CYS A 25 5.04 -7.88 -2.45
CA CYS A 25 4.04 -8.64 -1.71
C CYS A 25 3.12 -7.78 -0.84
N ASP A 26 3.58 -6.60 -0.41
CA ASP A 26 2.82 -5.68 0.45
C ASP A 26 3.43 -4.27 0.40
N LEU A 27 2.78 -3.29 1.03
CA LEU A 27 3.31 -1.94 1.27
C LEU A 27 3.71 -1.78 2.73
N SER A 28 4.76 -1.02 3.01
CA SER A 28 5.05 -0.51 4.36
C SER A 28 4.47 0.89 4.50
N ILE A 29 3.65 1.12 5.52
CA ILE A 29 2.84 2.33 5.71
C ILE A 29 3.04 2.85 7.13
N SER A 30 3.32 4.15 7.25
CA SER A 30 3.44 4.81 8.56
C SER A 30 2.13 5.14 9.21
N GLY A 31 2.17 5.45 10.50
CA GLY A 31 0.98 5.78 11.29
C GLY A 31 0.17 6.99 10.78
N ASN A 32 0.76 7.83 9.94
CA ASN A 32 0.09 8.95 9.25
C ASN A 32 -0.29 8.63 7.79
N GLY A 33 -0.29 7.36 7.38
CA GLY A 33 -0.76 6.93 6.06
C GLY A 33 0.20 7.16 4.89
N GLN A 34 1.49 7.43 5.14
CA GLN A 34 2.49 7.50 4.08
C GLN A 34 3.07 6.12 3.76
N VAL A 35 3.09 5.75 2.49
CA VAL A 35 3.82 4.58 1.99
C VAL A 35 5.32 4.86 2.09
N LYS A 36 6.02 4.11 2.95
CA LYS A 36 7.48 4.22 3.16
C LYS A 36 8.27 3.39 2.16
N GLY A 37 7.69 2.29 1.69
CA GLY A 37 8.36 1.40 0.74
C GLY A 37 7.55 0.18 0.37
N LEU A 38 8.15 -0.62 -0.50
CA LEU A 38 7.61 -1.88 -1.01
C LEU A 38 8.20 -3.04 -0.23
N LEU A 39 7.34 -3.93 0.26
CA LEU A 39 7.78 -5.20 0.83
C LEU A 39 7.90 -6.23 -0.30
N LEU A 40 9.00 -6.98 -0.30
CA LEU A 40 9.27 -8.00 -1.30
C LEU A 40 9.36 -9.39 -0.70
N ARG A 41 8.88 -10.34 -1.49
CA ARG A 41 9.15 -11.76 -1.32
C ARG A 41 10.21 -12.20 -2.33
N LYS A 42 11.19 -12.97 -1.86
CA LYS A 42 12.25 -13.58 -2.70
C LYS A 42 12.17 -15.10 -2.64
N GLY A 43 11.80 -15.74 -3.74
CA GLY A 43 11.64 -17.20 -3.83
C GLY A 43 10.41 -17.76 -3.11
N ALA A 44 10.08 -19.02 -3.37
CA ALA A 44 8.86 -19.67 -2.87
C ALA A 44 8.93 -20.11 -1.39
N LEU A 45 10.13 -20.24 -0.81
CA LEU A 45 10.34 -20.83 0.53
C LEU A 45 10.88 -19.88 1.61
N LEU A 46 11.27 -18.65 1.27
CA LEU A 46 11.93 -17.74 2.22
C LEU A 46 10.93 -16.81 2.92
N LYS A 47 10.89 -16.89 4.25
CA LYS A 47 10.13 -16.00 5.15
C LYS A 47 10.78 -14.63 5.38
N LYS A 48 11.92 -14.33 4.74
CA LYS A 48 12.59 -13.04 4.91
C LYS A 48 11.89 -11.98 4.06
N ASN A 49 11.32 -10.98 4.73
CA ASN A 49 10.77 -9.80 4.08
C ASN A 49 11.91 -8.82 3.81
N TYR A 50 12.01 -8.36 2.58
CA TYR A 50 12.88 -7.24 2.21
C TYR A 50 12.03 -5.99 2.03
N LEU A 51 12.60 -4.83 2.34
CA LEU A 51 12.01 -3.53 2.06
C LEU A 51 12.87 -2.80 1.04
N ILE A 52 12.22 -2.18 0.06
CA ILE A 52 12.78 -1.15 -0.80
C ILE A 52 12.07 0.15 -0.43
N GLY A 53 12.82 1.17 -0.02
CA GLY A 53 12.22 2.48 0.26
C GLY A 53 11.65 3.09 -1.02
N ILE A 54 10.59 3.90 -0.92
CA ILE A 54 10.00 4.54 -2.11
C ILE A 54 11.05 5.33 -2.91
N LYS A 55 11.97 6.02 -2.22
CA LYS A 55 13.06 6.79 -2.85
C LYS A 55 14.11 5.94 -3.56
N ASP A 56 14.17 4.65 -3.23
CA ASP A 56 15.11 3.70 -3.82
C ASP A 56 14.50 3.00 -5.05
N VAL A 57 13.23 3.28 -5.38
CA VAL A 57 12.57 2.84 -6.62
C VAL A 57 12.84 3.85 -7.72
N THR A 58 13.46 3.39 -8.81
CA THR A 58 13.78 4.23 -9.97
C THR A 58 12.58 4.42 -10.88
N SER A 59 11.76 3.38 -11.06
CA SER A 59 10.56 3.46 -11.90
C SER A 59 9.53 2.41 -11.54
N PHE A 60 8.26 2.80 -11.65
CA PHE A 60 7.11 1.92 -11.56
C PHE A 60 6.56 1.66 -12.97
N GLY A 61 7.10 0.65 -13.64
CA GLY A 61 6.66 0.24 -14.97
C GLY A 61 5.29 -0.45 -14.97
N TRP A 62 4.79 -0.77 -16.16
CA TRP A 62 3.57 -1.57 -16.34
C TRP A 62 3.80 -3.05 -15.98
N ASP A 63 4.94 -3.61 -16.38
CA ASP A 63 5.24 -5.04 -16.21
C ASP A 63 6.24 -5.33 -15.07
N GLY A 64 6.78 -4.30 -14.42
CA GLY A 64 7.73 -4.47 -13.32
C GLY A 64 8.15 -3.17 -12.65
N VAL A 65 8.69 -3.30 -11.43
CA VAL A 65 9.30 -2.21 -10.67
C VAL A 65 10.81 -2.25 -10.88
N MET A 66 11.41 -1.09 -11.12
CA MET A 66 12.84 -0.97 -11.41
C MET A 66 13.56 -0.35 -10.22
N ILE A 67 14.70 -0.92 -9.84
CA ILE A 67 15.64 -0.37 -8.85
C ILE A 67 17.04 -0.27 -9.45
N GLU A 68 17.83 0.67 -8.93
CA GLU A 68 19.20 0.91 -9.37
C GLU A 68 20.05 -0.37 -9.29
N ASP A 69 20.07 -1.02 -8.12
CA ASP A 69 20.65 -2.34 -7.94
C ASP A 69 20.22 -2.98 -6.62
N SER A 70 20.54 -4.27 -6.45
CA SER A 70 20.15 -5.04 -5.27
C SER A 70 20.66 -4.53 -3.90
N SER A 71 21.60 -3.57 -3.86
CA SER A 71 22.09 -3.00 -2.59
C SER A 71 21.03 -2.19 -1.83
N VAL A 72 19.98 -1.73 -2.51
CA VAL A 72 18.89 -0.98 -1.86
C VAL A 72 17.96 -1.85 -1.03
N LEU A 73 18.06 -3.18 -1.17
CA LEU A 73 17.24 -4.12 -0.42
C LEU A 73 17.66 -4.16 1.05
N ARG A 74 16.73 -3.84 1.94
CA ARG A 74 16.94 -3.93 3.38
C ARG A 74 16.21 -5.13 3.92
N ALA A 75 16.94 -6.09 4.49
CA ALA A 75 16.31 -7.20 5.20
C ALA A 75 15.66 -6.66 6.48
N ILE A 76 14.36 -6.92 6.65
CA ILE A 76 13.63 -6.46 7.84
C ILE A 76 13.29 -7.67 8.71
N PRO A 77 13.85 -7.76 9.93
CA PRO A 77 13.56 -8.86 10.84
C PRO A 77 12.15 -8.75 11.46
N LYS A 78 11.62 -7.53 11.59
CA LYS A 78 10.30 -7.25 12.14
C LYS A 78 9.69 -6.01 11.50
N ILE A 79 8.42 -6.11 11.12
CA ILE A 79 7.64 -4.95 10.65
C ILE A 79 7.07 -4.25 11.88
N GLU A 80 7.43 -2.97 12.06
CA GLU A 80 7.10 -2.20 13.27
C GLU A 80 5.82 -1.36 13.13
N GLU A 81 5.49 -0.91 11.92
CA GLU A 81 4.33 -0.04 11.65
C GLU A 81 3.17 -0.84 11.03
N TYR A 82 2.51 -0.25 10.04
CA TYR A 82 1.39 -0.82 9.31
C TYR A 82 1.87 -1.37 7.98
N THR A 83 1.18 -2.38 7.48
CA THR A 83 1.22 -2.75 6.08
C THR A 83 -0.17 -2.72 5.50
N PHE A 84 -0.29 -2.88 4.19
CA PHE A 84 -1.61 -2.90 3.60
C PHE A 84 -2.37 -4.17 4.00
N GLU A 85 -1.82 -5.36 3.78
CA GLU A 85 -2.55 -6.63 3.99
C GLU A 85 -2.10 -7.49 5.19
N SER A 86 -0.83 -7.42 5.59
CA SER A 86 -0.23 -8.42 6.49
C SER A 86 -0.10 -8.01 7.97
N HIS A 87 0.67 -6.98 8.31
CA HIS A 87 1.02 -6.61 9.69
C HIS A 87 0.32 -5.31 10.07
N ASN A 88 -0.45 -5.30 11.17
CA ASN A 88 -1.33 -4.18 11.52
C ASN A 88 -2.14 -3.69 10.30
N ARG A 89 -2.63 -4.64 9.49
CA ARG A 89 -3.15 -4.39 8.13
C ARG A 89 -4.13 -3.23 8.02
N LEU A 90 -4.05 -2.44 6.96
CA LEU A 90 -5.02 -1.41 6.63
C LEU A 90 -6.27 -1.99 5.94
N THR A 91 -6.11 -2.97 5.06
CA THR A 91 -7.23 -3.56 4.31
C THR A 91 -8.28 -4.16 5.25
N GLY A 92 -9.54 -3.92 4.95
CA GLY A 92 -10.71 -4.33 5.73
C GLY A 92 -10.97 -3.51 6.99
N LYS A 93 -10.17 -2.48 7.30
CA LYS A 93 -10.48 -1.56 8.42
C LYS A 93 -11.70 -0.71 8.08
N MET A 94 -12.50 -0.42 9.11
CA MET A 94 -13.59 0.55 9.00
C MET A 94 -13.02 1.93 8.75
N MET A 95 -13.54 2.62 7.75
CA MET A 95 -13.25 4.02 7.49
C MET A 95 -14.38 4.90 7.99
N MET A 96 -14.03 6.00 8.65
CA MET A 96 -14.96 6.96 9.22
C MET A 96 -14.56 8.40 8.89
N SER A 97 -15.55 9.28 8.79
CA SER A 97 -15.32 10.73 8.73
C SER A 97 -14.96 11.28 10.12
N ARG A 98 -14.49 12.54 10.18
CA ARG A 98 -14.20 13.23 11.46
C ARG A 98 -15.47 13.52 12.26
N GLU A 99 -16.61 13.59 11.58
CA GLU A 99 -17.95 13.83 12.12
C GLU A 99 -18.59 12.54 12.65
N GLY A 100 -17.94 11.38 12.45
CA GLY A 100 -18.40 10.09 12.94
C GLY A 100 -19.28 9.30 11.96
N GLU A 101 -19.36 9.72 10.70
CA GLU A 101 -20.04 8.95 9.65
C GLU A 101 -19.22 7.72 9.28
N ARG A 102 -19.87 6.56 9.17
CA ARG A 102 -19.23 5.36 8.63
C ARG A 102 -19.20 5.45 7.10
N LEU A 103 -18.00 5.39 6.54
CA LEU A 103 -17.78 5.53 5.10
C LEU A 103 -17.70 4.19 4.36
N GLY A 104 -17.33 3.11 5.05
CA GLY A 104 -17.18 1.77 4.47
C GLY A 104 -16.02 0.98 5.05
N LEU A 105 -15.60 -0.08 4.37
CA LEU A 105 -14.40 -0.86 4.66
C LEU A 105 -13.34 -0.59 3.60
N LEU A 106 -12.08 -0.40 4.01
CA LEU A 106 -10.97 -0.15 3.08
C LEU A 106 -10.64 -1.39 2.24
N GLU A 107 -10.80 -1.32 0.93
CA GLU A 107 -10.49 -2.41 -0.02
C GLU A 107 -9.15 -2.20 -0.73
N ASP A 108 -8.87 -0.99 -1.19
CA ASP A 108 -7.65 -0.65 -1.93
C ASP A 108 -7.22 0.80 -1.67
N VAL A 109 -6.00 1.16 -2.06
CA VAL A 109 -5.46 2.52 -1.97
C VAL A 109 -4.86 2.96 -3.29
N TYR A 110 -5.18 4.17 -3.72
CA TYR A 110 -4.50 4.86 -4.80
C TYR A 110 -3.36 5.67 -4.20
N PHE A 111 -2.13 5.44 -4.63
CA PHE A 111 -0.99 6.22 -4.15
C PHE A 111 -0.15 6.79 -5.29
N MET A 112 0.44 7.96 -5.03
CA MET A 112 1.45 8.59 -5.86
C MET A 112 2.78 7.91 -5.59
N GLU A 113 3.22 7.06 -6.50
CA GLU A 113 4.31 6.13 -6.24
C GLU A 113 5.64 6.84 -5.91
N GLU A 114 5.95 7.93 -6.59
CA GLU A 114 7.18 8.72 -6.39
C GLU A 114 7.26 9.39 -5.02
N LEU A 115 6.10 9.70 -4.42
CA LEU A 115 6.01 10.44 -3.15
C LEU A 115 5.66 9.53 -1.97
N GLY A 116 5.12 8.34 -2.26
CA GLY A 116 4.53 7.45 -1.26
C GLY A 116 3.23 7.99 -0.66
N THR A 117 2.62 9.03 -1.25
CA THR A 117 1.40 9.66 -0.72
C THR A 117 0.18 8.86 -1.17
N ILE A 118 -0.62 8.37 -0.23
CA ILE A 118 -1.96 7.84 -0.53
C ILE A 118 -2.87 9.03 -0.83
N VAL A 119 -3.50 9.00 -2.00
CA VAL A 119 -4.37 10.09 -2.51
C VAL A 119 -5.82 9.65 -2.66
N GLY A 120 -6.10 8.35 -2.50
CA GLY A 120 -7.44 7.82 -2.56
C GLY A 120 -7.57 6.51 -1.81
N TYR A 121 -8.72 6.32 -1.18
CA TYR A 121 -9.13 5.10 -0.48
C TYR A 121 -10.33 4.51 -1.20
N GLU A 122 -10.17 3.30 -1.71
CA GLU A 122 -11.26 2.55 -2.33
C GLU A 122 -12.01 1.78 -1.25
N LEU A 123 -13.32 1.97 -1.15
CA LEU A 123 -14.15 1.39 -0.11
C LEU A 123 -15.16 0.39 -0.67
N SER A 124 -15.44 -0.65 0.12
CA SER A 124 -16.65 -1.46 -0.01
C SER A 124 -17.67 -1.06 1.04
N ASP A 125 -18.95 -1.14 0.70
CA ASP A 125 -20.05 -0.85 1.63
C ASP A 125 -20.41 -2.02 2.56
N GLY A 126 -19.66 -3.13 2.51
CA GLY A 126 -19.87 -4.28 3.40
C GLY A 126 -21.20 -5.03 3.16
N PHE A 127 -22.34 -4.55 3.69
CA PHE A 127 -23.61 -5.28 3.78
C PHE A 127 -24.86 -4.35 3.75
N PHE A 128 -25.71 -4.50 2.70
CA PHE A 128 -27.04 -3.90 2.44
C PHE A 128 -27.06 -2.39 2.06
N SER A 129 -27.88 -1.85 1.14
CA SER A 129 -28.91 -2.39 0.23
C SER A 129 -29.31 -1.37 -0.86
N ASP A 130 -28.40 -0.57 -1.41
CA ASP A 130 -28.72 0.34 -2.54
C ASP A 130 -27.60 0.31 -3.57
N VAL A 131 -27.54 -0.82 -4.29
CA VAL A 131 -26.63 -1.03 -5.41
C VAL A 131 -27.10 -0.20 -6.60
N MET A 132 -26.50 0.98 -6.78
CA MET A 132 -26.24 1.55 -8.11
C MET A 132 -24.84 2.14 -8.27
N GLU A 133 -24.04 2.29 -7.21
CA GLU A 133 -22.72 2.89 -7.31
C GLU A 133 -21.63 1.84 -7.11
N GLY A 134 -20.72 1.73 -8.08
CA GLY A 134 -19.55 0.87 -8.00
C GLY A 134 -18.59 1.29 -6.87
N LYS A 135 -17.36 0.76 -6.91
CA LYS A 135 -16.27 1.08 -5.98
C LYS A 135 -16.21 2.59 -5.67
N ARG A 136 -16.47 2.98 -4.42
CA ARG A 136 -16.42 4.38 -3.97
C ARG A 136 -14.98 4.73 -3.64
N VAL A 137 -14.46 5.82 -4.21
CA VAL A 137 -13.10 6.31 -3.92
C VAL A 137 -13.19 7.62 -3.14
N ILE A 138 -12.70 7.60 -1.91
CA ILE A 138 -12.59 8.79 -1.06
C ILE A 138 -11.21 9.41 -1.23
N LYS A 139 -11.14 10.68 -1.60
CA LYS A 139 -9.90 11.46 -1.68
C LYS A 139 -9.78 12.34 -0.43
N THR A 140 -8.57 12.49 0.08
CA THR A 140 -8.30 13.24 1.30
C THR A 140 -7.12 14.17 1.09
N ASP A 141 -7.22 15.41 1.56
CA ASP A 141 -6.12 16.38 1.52
C ASP A 141 -5.27 16.34 2.80
N GLU A 142 -5.74 15.63 3.83
CA GLU A 142 -5.12 15.52 5.15
C GLU A 142 -4.71 14.07 5.46
N PRO A 143 -3.61 13.85 6.21
CA PRO A 143 -3.23 12.52 6.67
C PRO A 143 -4.34 11.86 7.51
N PRO A 144 -4.60 10.55 7.34
CA PRO A 144 -5.55 9.83 8.18
C PRO A 144 -5.01 9.64 9.61
N ALA A 145 -5.93 9.45 10.56
CA ALA A 145 -5.60 8.84 11.85
C ALA A 145 -5.84 7.33 11.76
N ILE A 146 -4.79 6.51 11.93
CA ILE A 146 -4.87 5.06 11.78
C ILE A 146 -4.90 4.39 13.15
N GLY A 147 -6.09 3.98 13.58
CA GLY A 147 -6.31 3.26 14.83
C GLY A 147 -6.33 1.74 14.68
N LYS A 148 -6.45 1.06 15.82
CA LYS A 148 -6.70 -0.40 15.86
C LYS A 148 -8.05 -0.74 15.22
N ASP A 149 -9.08 0.06 15.49
CA ASP A 149 -10.47 -0.26 15.14
C ASP A 149 -10.96 0.47 13.87
N ALA A 150 -10.48 1.70 13.62
CA ALA A 150 -10.89 2.51 12.47
C ALA A 150 -9.76 3.34 11.88
N ILE A 151 -9.93 3.74 10.62
CA ILE A 151 -9.16 4.79 9.95
C ILE A 151 -10.07 6.01 9.84
N ILE A 152 -9.66 7.12 10.46
CA ILE A 152 -10.42 8.37 10.41
C ILE A 152 -9.82 9.27 9.34
N VAL A 153 -10.67 9.78 8.46
CA VAL A 153 -10.29 10.69 7.37
C VAL A 153 -11.12 11.96 7.39
N ASN A 154 -10.55 13.04 6.87
CA ASN A 154 -11.29 14.26 6.60
C ASN A 154 -11.85 14.20 5.17
N VAL A 155 -13.18 14.20 5.05
CA VAL A 155 -13.90 14.21 3.77
C VAL A 155 -14.58 15.57 3.63
N LYS A 156 -14.47 16.19 2.45
CA LYS A 156 -15.15 17.45 2.12
C LYS A 156 -16.47 17.18 1.43
#